data_AF-A0A8B6CQ36-F1
#
_entry.id   AF-A0A8B6CQ36-F1
#
_cell.length_a   1.000
_cell.length_b   1.000
_cell.length_c   1.000
_cell.angle_alpha   90.00
_cell.angle_beta   90.00
_cell.angle_gamma   90.00
#
_symmetry.space_group_name_H-M   'P 1'
#
loop_
_entity.id
_entity.type
_entity.pdbx_description
1 polymer ?
#
loop_
_entity_poly.entity_id
_entity_poly.type
_entity_poly.pdbx_seq_one_letter_code
_entity_poly.pdbx_strand_id
1 'polypeptide(L)'
;MTSRNPVVMVYIRFLFYMQAVYNFSSFAIHIPGKFNTLADACSRLHEKDKLSLEYDLLPFNPKGGCVEDTLVRVAAEYRSRGWAESTKRLYRFQLKCYLSFCETMSIQPVPVSTDDFSLYIAYLAHYKKFRFCTIQNYLAVVKHLHKANGLKDPITDNWHIKHLLLGVKRDIGDAQVGATAVTPNMLLMIKKELNLCRLYDLSVYVACLIGFFGLLRPGNFLFKDKHNPILRIEQIGSIDDGFIITVHKTKTIQFREKQLNVVIPQITGHLLCPASALYRLLSLHQILGSMVRHLYCVKV
;
A
#
# COMPACT_ATOMS: atom_id res chain seq x y z
N MET A 1 14.67 -1.16 9.65
CA MET A 1 15.19 -2.14 8.66
C MET A 1 14.08 -3.14 8.35
N THR A 2 14.07 -3.79 7.19
CA THR A 2 13.06 -4.83 6.85
C THR A 2 13.70 -5.95 6.02
N SER A 3 13.33 -7.21 6.25
CA SER A 3 13.84 -8.36 5.47
C SER A 3 12.70 -9.24 4.94
N ARG A 4 12.91 -9.86 3.78
CA ARG A 4 12.01 -10.90 3.23
C ARG A 4 12.19 -12.26 3.93
N ASN A 5 13.32 -12.48 4.60
CA ASN A 5 13.57 -13.70 5.36
C ASN A 5 12.93 -13.56 6.75
N PRO A 6 12.03 -14.48 7.15
CA PRO A 6 11.29 -14.38 8.41
C PRO A 6 12.21 -14.41 9.64
N VAL A 7 13.26 -15.23 9.62
CA VAL A 7 14.24 -15.34 10.71
C VAL A 7 15.01 -14.02 10.87
N VAL A 8 15.51 -13.47 9.77
CA VAL A 8 16.20 -12.17 9.79
C VAL A 8 15.26 -11.05 10.25
N MET A 9 13.98 -11.11 9.87
CA MET A 9 12.99 -10.12 10.31
C MET A 9 12.72 -10.21 11.82
N VAL A 10 12.79 -11.41 12.42
CA VAL A 10 12.74 -11.59 13.89
C VAL A 10 13.93 -10.90 14.55
N TYR A 11 15.16 -11.13 14.06
CA TYR A 11 16.36 -10.46 14.60
C TYR A 11 16.33 -8.94 14.43
N ILE A 12 15.84 -8.44 13.29
CA ILE A 12 15.67 -7.00 13.06
C ILE A 12 14.67 -6.40 14.04
N ARG A 13 13.55 -7.08 14.31
CA ARG A 13 12.56 -6.64 15.31
C ARG A 13 13.15 -6.64 16.71
N PHE A 14 13.93 -7.67 17.04
CA PHE A 14 14.62 -7.76 18.32
C PHE A 14 15.66 -6.64 18.50
N LEU A 15 16.46 -6.36 17.47
CA LEU A 15 17.40 -5.23 17.49
C LEU A 15 16.69 -3.90 17.66
N PHE A 16 15.59 -3.68 16.93
CA PHE A 16 14.75 -2.48 17.10
C PHE A 16 14.15 -2.37 18.50
N TYR A 17 13.73 -3.50 19.07
CA TYR A 17 13.29 -3.58 20.46
C TYR A 17 14.40 -3.18 21.43
N MET A 18 15.61 -3.72 21.25
CA MET A 18 16.77 -3.36 22.08
C MET A 18 17.14 -1.88 21.96
N GLN A 19 17.05 -1.29 20.77
CA GLN A 19 17.24 0.15 20.59
C GLN A 19 16.24 0.97 21.42
N ALA A 20 14.98 0.57 21.42
CA ALA A 20 13.92 1.28 22.15
C ALA A 20 14.10 1.16 23.67
N VAL A 21 14.59 0.03 24.17
CA VAL A 21 14.81 -0.22 25.61
C VAL A 21 16.10 0.44 26.11
N TYR A 22 17.20 0.30 25.36
CA TYR A 22 18.55 0.69 25.80
C TYR A 22 19.06 2.00 25.19
N ASN A 23 18.21 2.71 24.43
CA ASN A 23 18.49 4.02 23.85
C ASN A 23 19.81 4.09 23.04
N PHE A 24 20.09 3.05 22.24
CA PHE A 24 21.19 3.06 21.27
C PHE A 24 20.65 3.07 19.83
N SER A 25 21.51 3.44 18.88
CA SER A 25 21.16 3.52 17.46
C SER A 25 21.88 2.44 16.66
N SER A 26 21.17 1.77 15.76
CA SER A 26 21.78 0.91 14.73
C SER A 26 21.22 1.27 13.35
N PHE A 27 22.10 1.28 12.35
CA PHE A 27 21.79 1.65 10.98
C PHE A 27 22.05 0.48 10.04
N ALA A 28 21.25 0.37 8.97
CA ALA A 28 21.51 -0.55 7.86
C ALA A 28 21.85 0.29 6.65
N ILE A 29 22.93 -0.08 5.98
CA ILE A 29 23.25 0.46 4.68
C ILE A 29 22.57 -0.43 3.65
N HIS A 30 21.60 0.14 2.92
CA HIS A 30 20.98 -0.54 1.80
C HIS A 30 22.01 -0.70 0.68
N ILE A 31 22.35 -1.94 0.34
CA ILE A 31 23.16 -2.25 -0.84
C ILE A 31 22.24 -2.16 -2.06
N PRO A 32 22.48 -1.20 -3.00
CA PRO A 32 21.64 -1.02 -4.19
C PRO A 32 21.49 -2.31 -5.01
N GLY A 33 20.29 -2.56 -5.53
CA GLY A 33 19.97 -3.79 -6.30
C GLY A 33 20.90 -4.09 -7.47
N LYS A 34 21.58 -3.08 -8.05
CA LYS A 34 22.63 -3.25 -9.07
C LYS A 34 23.84 -4.07 -8.60
N PHE A 35 24.06 -4.18 -7.29
CA PHE A 35 25.11 -4.99 -6.65
C PHE A 35 24.57 -6.27 -6.01
N ASN A 36 23.25 -6.53 -6.14
CA ASN A 36 22.58 -7.67 -5.54
C ASN A 36 22.09 -8.62 -6.66
N THR A 37 23.04 -9.33 -7.26
CA THR A 37 22.86 -10.15 -8.49
C THR A 37 21.97 -11.39 -8.31
N LEU A 38 21.47 -11.69 -7.10
CA LEU A 38 20.77 -12.95 -6.81
C LEU A 38 19.28 -12.83 -6.43
N ALA A 39 18.74 -11.63 -6.13
CA ALA A 39 17.44 -11.55 -5.43
C ALA A 39 16.29 -10.79 -6.14
N ASP A 40 16.55 -10.01 -7.20
CA ASP A 40 15.53 -9.07 -7.74
C ASP A 40 14.95 -9.46 -9.12
N ALA A 41 15.54 -10.46 -9.80
CA ALA A 41 15.14 -10.85 -11.15
C ALA A 41 13.77 -11.57 -11.23
N CYS A 42 13.34 -12.25 -10.17
CA CYS A 42 12.07 -13.01 -10.19
C CYS A 42 10.80 -12.18 -9.92
N SER A 43 10.91 -10.90 -9.56
CA SER A 43 9.71 -10.06 -9.29
C SER A 43 9.17 -9.31 -10.51
N ARG A 44 9.86 -9.41 -11.66
CA ARG A 44 9.54 -8.64 -12.88
C ARG A 44 9.35 -9.50 -14.13
N LEU A 45 9.50 -10.81 -14.02
CA LEU A 45 8.96 -11.74 -15.00
C LEU A 45 7.68 -12.28 -14.39
N HIS A 46 6.52 -11.89 -14.91
CA HIS A 46 5.44 -12.78 -15.35
C HIS A 46 4.44 -11.92 -16.17
N GLU A 47 4.31 -12.32 -17.43
CA GLU A 47 3.32 -11.92 -18.45
C GLU A 47 3.40 -10.52 -19.07
N LYS A 48 4.14 -10.47 -20.19
CA LYS A 48 3.74 -9.72 -21.37
C LYS A 48 2.43 -10.34 -21.87
N ASP A 49 1.31 -9.69 -21.58
CA ASP A 49 0.13 -9.53 -22.44
C ASP A 49 -1.15 -9.39 -21.61
N LYS A 50 -2.02 -8.48 -22.08
CA LYS A 50 -3.41 -8.23 -21.65
C LYS A 50 -3.64 -7.53 -20.30
N LEU A 51 -3.74 -6.20 -20.33
CA LEU A 51 -4.48 -5.43 -19.33
C LEU A 51 -5.19 -4.26 -20.02
N SER A 52 -6.50 -4.40 -20.26
CA SER A 52 -7.36 -3.32 -20.73
C SER A 52 -8.06 -2.63 -19.56
N LEU A 53 -7.86 -1.32 -19.48
CA LEU A 53 -8.48 -0.39 -18.53
C LEU A 53 -9.92 0.00 -18.94
N GLU A 54 -10.36 -0.48 -20.09
CA GLU A 54 -11.50 0.05 -20.84
C GLU A 54 -12.83 -0.62 -20.48
N TYR A 55 -12.79 -1.81 -19.86
CA TYR A 55 -14.00 -2.59 -19.56
C TYR A 55 -14.56 -2.40 -18.14
N ASP A 56 -13.82 -1.78 -17.21
CA ASP A 56 -14.34 -1.49 -15.85
C ASP A 56 -15.29 -0.27 -15.82
N LEU A 57 -15.54 0.41 -16.96
CA LEU A 57 -16.32 1.64 -17.05
C LEU A 57 -17.50 1.61 -18.04
N LEU A 58 -17.73 0.52 -18.79
CA LEU A 58 -18.88 0.40 -19.68
C LEU A 58 -19.95 -0.53 -19.09
N PRO A 59 -21.22 -0.10 -18.96
CA PRO A 59 -22.31 -0.99 -18.57
C PRO A 59 -22.58 -1.99 -19.71
N PHE A 60 -22.17 -3.24 -19.51
CA PHE A 60 -22.52 -4.33 -20.43
C PHE A 60 -23.89 -4.91 -20.05
N ASN A 61 -24.83 -4.86 -21.00
CA ASN A 61 -26.19 -5.41 -20.86
C ASN A 61 -26.27 -6.77 -21.58
N PRO A 62 -26.19 -7.91 -20.88
CA PRO A 62 -26.20 -9.22 -21.53
C PRO A 62 -27.62 -9.60 -21.96
N LYS A 63 -27.81 -9.81 -23.26
CA LYS A 63 -28.97 -10.54 -23.77
C LYS A 63 -28.69 -12.04 -23.72
N GLY A 64 -29.20 -12.70 -22.69
CA GLY A 64 -29.66 -14.10 -22.75
C GLY A 64 -28.65 -15.26 -22.72
N GLY A 65 -28.60 -15.96 -21.59
CA GLY A 65 -28.83 -17.41 -21.54
C GLY A 65 -27.78 -18.41 -22.06
N CYS A 66 -26.62 -18.03 -22.57
CA CYS A 66 -25.60 -18.98 -23.05
C CYS A 66 -24.42 -19.16 -22.07
N VAL A 67 -23.84 -20.37 -22.03
CA VAL A 67 -22.62 -20.69 -21.24
C VAL A 67 -21.46 -19.76 -21.64
N GLU A 68 -21.41 -19.35 -22.91
CA GLU A 68 -20.43 -18.41 -23.44
C GLU A 68 -20.53 -17.03 -22.79
N ASP A 69 -21.74 -16.48 -22.61
CA ASP A 69 -21.95 -15.20 -21.91
C ASP A 69 -21.51 -15.27 -20.45
N THR A 70 -21.69 -16.43 -19.84
CA THR A 70 -21.24 -16.68 -18.46
C THR A 70 -19.72 -16.67 -18.37
N LEU A 71 -19.03 -17.32 -19.32
CA LEU A 71 -17.56 -17.36 -19.38
C LEU A 71 -16.96 -15.98 -19.71
N VAL A 72 -17.58 -15.21 -20.61
CA VAL A 72 -17.19 -13.83 -20.93
C VAL A 72 -17.29 -12.95 -19.67
N ARG A 73 -18.38 -13.08 -18.91
CA ARG A 73 -18.56 -12.35 -17.63
C ARG A 73 -17.51 -12.74 -16.60
N VAL A 74 -17.26 -14.04 -16.41
CA VAL A 74 -16.24 -14.52 -15.45
C VAL A 74 -14.84 -14.09 -15.86
N ALA A 75 -14.51 -14.12 -17.15
CA ALA A 75 -13.23 -13.63 -17.65
C ALA A 75 -13.06 -12.12 -17.42
N ALA A 76 -14.11 -11.32 -17.62
CA ALA A 76 -14.11 -9.90 -17.28
C ALA A 76 -13.91 -9.68 -15.78
N GLU A 77 -14.59 -10.46 -14.93
CA GLU A 77 -14.45 -10.38 -13.48
C GLU A 77 -13.01 -10.71 -13.03
N TYR A 78 -12.39 -11.76 -13.55
CA TYR A 78 -11.00 -12.09 -13.24
C TYR A 78 -10.02 -11.01 -13.69
N ARG A 79 -10.21 -10.42 -14.87
CA ARG A 79 -9.39 -9.28 -15.33
C ARG A 79 -9.54 -8.11 -14.38
N SER A 80 -10.76 -7.80 -13.95
CA SER A 80 -11.02 -6.74 -12.98
C SER A 80 -10.29 -7.01 -11.65
N ARG A 81 -10.21 -8.28 -11.21
CA ARG A 81 -9.52 -8.67 -9.97
C ARG A 81 -8.00 -8.69 -10.09
N GLY A 82 -7.45 -8.57 -11.31
CA GLY A 82 -6.01 -8.51 -11.54
C GLY A 82 -5.34 -7.32 -10.83
N TRP A 83 -6.10 -6.27 -10.53
CA TRP A 83 -5.60 -5.09 -9.82
C TRP A 83 -6.22 -4.92 -8.45
N ALA A 84 -5.41 -4.46 -7.49
CA ALA A 84 -5.92 -4.05 -6.18
C ALA A 84 -6.86 -2.85 -6.31
N GLU A 85 -7.90 -2.79 -5.48
CA GLU A 85 -8.88 -1.69 -5.49
C GLU A 85 -8.25 -0.31 -5.28
N SER A 86 -7.20 -0.22 -4.46
CA SER A 86 -6.41 1.01 -4.30
C SER A 86 -5.75 1.47 -5.60
N THR A 87 -5.29 0.52 -6.42
CA THR A 87 -4.69 0.79 -7.73
C THR A 87 -5.77 1.25 -8.71
N LYS A 88 -6.95 0.61 -8.72
CA LYS A 88 -8.09 1.04 -9.55
C LYS A 88 -8.51 2.47 -9.24
N ARG A 89 -8.69 2.79 -7.95
CA ARG A 89 -9.07 4.15 -7.51
C ARG A 89 -8.02 5.19 -7.92
N LEU A 90 -6.75 4.87 -7.75
CA LEU A 90 -5.65 5.74 -8.19
C LEU A 90 -5.70 5.99 -9.70
N TYR A 91 -5.88 4.94 -10.48
CA TYR A 91 -5.86 5.04 -11.94
C TYR A 91 -7.10 5.76 -12.48
N ARG A 92 -8.28 5.59 -11.85
CA ARG A 92 -9.47 6.41 -12.16
C ARG A 92 -9.19 7.90 -11.99
N PHE A 93 -8.51 8.30 -10.91
CA PHE A 93 -8.16 9.69 -10.67
C PHE A 93 -7.15 10.22 -11.71
N GLN A 94 -6.11 9.44 -12.00
CA GLN A 94 -5.09 9.79 -12.99
C GLN A 94 -5.67 9.90 -14.40
N LEU A 95 -6.53 8.95 -14.78
CA LEU A 95 -7.20 8.95 -16.07
C LEU A 95 -8.11 10.17 -16.20
N LYS A 96 -8.90 10.50 -15.17
CA LYS A 96 -9.74 11.71 -15.18
C LYS A 96 -8.90 12.98 -15.39
N CYS A 97 -7.74 13.07 -14.75
CA CYS A 97 -6.82 14.19 -14.94
C CYS A 97 -6.31 14.29 -16.39
N TYR A 98 -5.96 13.15 -17.00
CA TYR A 98 -5.54 13.09 -18.40
C TYR A 98 -6.67 13.48 -19.36
N LEU A 99 -7.87 12.89 -19.21
CA LEU A 99 -9.00 13.17 -20.08
C LEU A 99 -9.45 14.64 -19.99
N SER A 100 -9.46 15.21 -18.79
CA SER A 100 -9.77 16.63 -18.59
C SER A 100 -8.73 17.55 -19.26
N PHE A 101 -7.44 17.17 -19.23
CA PHE A 101 -6.41 17.89 -19.97
C PHE A 101 -6.63 17.80 -21.48
N CYS A 102 -6.92 16.60 -22.00
CA CYS A 102 -7.21 16.38 -23.41
C CYS A 102 -8.40 17.22 -23.88
N GLU A 103 -9.50 17.24 -23.12
CA GLU A 103 -10.68 18.05 -23.41
C GLU A 103 -10.35 19.55 -23.44
N THR A 104 -9.60 20.04 -22.44
CA THR A 104 -9.20 21.45 -22.34
C THR A 104 -8.32 21.89 -23.53
N MET A 105 -7.41 21.02 -23.97
CA MET A 105 -6.49 21.31 -25.06
C MET A 105 -7.01 20.88 -26.44
N SER A 106 -8.24 20.35 -26.52
CA SER A 106 -8.81 19.77 -27.75
C SER A 106 -7.93 18.69 -28.40
N ILE A 107 -7.24 17.90 -27.56
CA ILE A 107 -6.33 16.83 -27.95
C ILE A 107 -7.08 15.49 -27.95
N GLN A 108 -6.82 14.65 -28.95
CA GLN A 108 -7.33 13.28 -28.97
C GLN A 108 -6.63 12.42 -27.89
N PRO A 109 -7.37 11.80 -26.94
CA PRO A 109 -6.75 11.06 -25.84
C PRO A 109 -5.93 9.84 -26.30
N VAL A 110 -6.37 9.17 -27.36
CA VAL A 110 -5.75 7.95 -27.91
C VAL A 110 -6.07 7.84 -29.41
N PRO A 111 -5.07 7.57 -30.29
CA PRO A 111 -3.64 7.63 -30.03
C PRO A 111 -3.20 9.07 -29.73
N VAL A 112 -2.30 9.24 -28.76
CA VAL A 112 -1.69 10.55 -28.47
C VAL A 112 -0.46 10.77 -29.34
N SER A 113 -0.30 11.98 -29.88
CA SER A 113 0.93 12.35 -30.59
C SER A 113 2.10 12.58 -29.61
N THR A 114 3.34 12.55 -30.11
CA THR A 114 4.52 12.84 -29.28
C THR A 114 4.49 14.27 -28.73
N ASP A 115 4.02 15.22 -29.52
CA ASP A 115 3.97 16.63 -29.15
C ASP A 115 2.88 16.88 -28.10
N ASP A 116 1.68 16.33 -28.30
CA ASP A 116 0.58 16.41 -27.34
C ASP A 116 0.92 15.75 -26.00
N PHE A 117 1.61 14.62 -26.06
CA PHE A 117 2.06 13.93 -24.85
C PHE A 117 3.17 14.72 -24.13
N SER A 118 4.03 15.42 -24.88
CA SER A 118 5.01 16.35 -24.32
C SER A 118 4.34 17.52 -23.61
N LEU A 119 3.27 18.08 -24.19
CA LEU A 119 2.45 19.11 -23.55
C LEU A 119 1.82 18.61 -22.25
N TYR A 120 1.33 17.36 -22.22
CA TYR A 120 0.79 16.79 -20.98
C TYR A 120 1.86 16.64 -19.89
N ILE A 121 3.07 16.17 -20.23
CA ILE A 121 4.19 16.07 -19.28
C ILE A 121 4.55 17.45 -18.74
N ALA A 122 4.64 18.47 -19.61
CA ALA A 122 4.88 19.85 -19.21
C ALA A 122 3.75 20.40 -18.32
N TYR A 123 2.49 20.05 -18.61
CA TYR A 123 1.34 20.41 -17.79
C TYR A 123 1.44 19.86 -16.37
N LEU A 124 1.78 18.57 -16.23
CA LEU A 124 1.95 17.94 -14.93
C LEU A 124 3.13 18.54 -14.13
N ALA A 125 4.22 18.87 -14.81
CA ALA A 125 5.40 19.47 -14.22
C ALA A 125 5.17 20.93 -13.81
N HIS A 126 4.78 21.79 -14.75
CA HIS A 126 4.77 23.23 -14.59
C HIS A 126 3.48 23.75 -13.94
N TYR A 127 2.32 23.28 -14.40
CA TYR A 127 1.02 23.79 -13.92
C TYR A 127 0.53 23.05 -12.68
N LYS A 128 0.59 21.71 -12.68
CA LYS A 128 0.22 20.91 -11.49
C LYS A 128 1.30 20.89 -10.41
N LYS A 129 2.54 21.26 -10.75
CA LYS A 129 3.70 21.26 -9.83
C LYS A 129 3.90 19.92 -9.13
N PHE A 130 3.70 18.83 -9.87
CA PHE A 130 3.85 17.49 -9.32
C PHE A 130 5.32 17.07 -9.21
N ARG A 131 5.63 16.29 -8.17
CA ARG A 131 6.94 15.63 -8.04
C ARG A 131 7.15 14.63 -9.18
N PHE A 132 8.40 14.40 -9.55
CA PHE A 132 8.75 13.50 -10.65
C PHE A 132 8.14 12.09 -10.51
N CYS A 133 8.22 11.48 -9.33
CA CYS A 133 7.62 10.16 -9.08
C CYS A 133 6.10 10.14 -9.26
N THR A 134 5.41 11.25 -8.93
CA THR A 134 3.98 11.42 -9.16
C THR A 134 3.71 11.50 -10.66
N ILE A 135 4.46 12.33 -11.39
CA ILE A 135 4.34 12.45 -12.86
C ILE A 135 4.45 11.07 -13.50
N GLN A 136 5.45 10.26 -13.14
CA GLN A 136 5.61 8.90 -13.67
C GLN A 136 4.37 8.02 -13.44
N ASN A 137 3.71 8.12 -12.29
CA ASN A 137 2.48 7.39 -12.01
C ASN A 137 1.32 7.85 -12.92
N TYR A 138 1.22 9.15 -13.23
CA TYR A 138 0.21 9.65 -14.17
C TYR A 138 0.51 9.23 -15.61
N LEU A 139 1.77 9.16 -16.02
CA LEU A 139 2.12 8.68 -17.37
C LEU A 139 1.86 7.18 -17.52
N ALA A 140 1.99 6.41 -16.45
CA ALA A 140 1.68 4.99 -16.46
C ALA A 140 0.21 4.74 -16.88
N VAL A 141 -0.76 5.55 -16.43
CA VAL A 141 -2.17 5.37 -16.82
C VAL A 141 -2.37 5.56 -18.32
N VAL A 142 -1.67 6.52 -18.94
CA VAL A 142 -1.76 6.78 -20.40
C VAL A 142 -1.16 5.62 -21.19
N LYS A 143 -0.05 5.05 -20.70
CA LYS A 143 0.52 3.80 -21.23
C LYS A 143 -0.47 2.63 -21.14
N HIS A 144 -1.16 2.48 -20.01
CA HIS A 144 -2.18 1.44 -19.86
C HIS A 144 -3.37 1.66 -20.78
N LEU A 145 -3.78 2.91 -20.99
CA LEU A 145 -4.86 3.28 -21.90
C LEU A 145 -4.53 2.93 -23.37
N HIS A 146 -3.30 3.21 -23.82
CA HIS A 146 -2.84 2.81 -25.16
C HIS A 146 -2.82 1.29 -25.33
N LYS A 147 -2.26 0.58 -24.34
CA LYS A 147 -2.23 -0.89 -24.36
C LYS A 147 -3.64 -1.51 -24.36
N ALA A 148 -4.59 -0.90 -23.66
CA ALA A 148 -5.99 -1.33 -23.64
C ALA A 148 -6.61 -1.30 -25.05
N ASN A 149 -6.24 -0.30 -25.84
CA ASN A 149 -6.66 -0.09 -27.22
C ASN A 149 -5.80 -0.85 -28.25
N GLY A 150 -4.91 -1.75 -27.81
CA GLY A 150 -4.01 -2.49 -28.71
C GLY A 150 -2.92 -1.63 -29.37
N LEU A 151 -2.66 -0.43 -28.85
CA LEU A 151 -1.68 0.51 -29.39
C LEU A 151 -0.32 0.41 -28.70
N LYS A 152 0.71 0.93 -29.37
CA LYS A 152 2.08 0.99 -28.82
C LYS A 152 2.17 1.92 -27.62
N ASP A 153 3.13 1.64 -26.74
CA ASP A 153 3.43 2.45 -25.57
C ASP A 153 4.06 3.79 -25.98
N PRO A 154 3.47 4.95 -25.61
CA PRO A 154 3.98 6.26 -26.01
C PRO A 154 5.34 6.63 -25.36
N ILE A 155 5.80 5.88 -24.35
CA ILE A 155 7.02 6.19 -23.59
C ILE A 155 8.20 5.28 -23.99
N THR A 156 7.97 3.97 -24.10
CA THR A 156 9.07 2.97 -24.10
C THR A 156 10.00 3.11 -25.31
N ASP A 157 9.48 3.46 -26.48
CA ASP A 157 10.26 3.55 -27.73
C ASP A 157 10.39 5.00 -28.26
N ASN A 158 10.08 6.00 -27.42
CA ASN A 158 10.08 7.40 -27.83
C ASN A 158 11.25 8.17 -27.20
N TRP A 159 12.25 8.52 -28.01
CA TRP A 159 13.42 9.26 -27.56
C TRP A 159 13.07 10.66 -27.05
N HIS A 160 12.18 11.39 -27.73
CA HIS A 160 11.78 12.75 -27.35
C HIS A 160 11.16 12.79 -25.96
N ILE A 161 10.25 11.86 -25.67
CA ILE A 161 9.60 11.75 -24.36
C ILE A 161 10.60 11.38 -23.26
N LYS A 162 11.51 10.44 -23.51
CA LYS A 162 12.56 10.09 -22.54
C LYS A 162 13.45 11.27 -22.23
N HIS A 163 13.87 12.02 -23.25
CA HIS A 163 14.72 13.19 -23.07
C HIS A 163 13.99 14.31 -22.33
N LEU A 164 12.71 14.55 -22.63
CA LEU A 164 11.86 15.49 -21.90
C LEU A 164 11.75 15.12 -20.42
N LEU A 165 11.50 13.84 -20.11
CA LEU A 165 11.42 13.37 -18.73
C LEU A 165 12.75 13.54 -17.98
N LEU A 166 13.90 13.37 -18.67
CA LEU A 166 15.20 13.69 -18.08
C LEU A 166 15.34 15.19 -17.79
N GLY A 167 14.83 16.06 -18.65
CA GLY A 167 14.75 17.51 -18.42
C GLY A 167 13.93 17.84 -17.18
N VAL A 168 12.68 17.35 -17.13
CA VAL A 168 11.79 17.53 -15.97
C VAL A 168 12.41 16.99 -14.68
N LYS A 169 13.10 15.84 -14.76
CA LYS A 169 13.79 15.25 -13.60
C LYS A 169 14.92 16.13 -13.08
N ARG A 170 15.69 16.77 -13.96
CA ARG A 170 16.78 17.69 -13.58
C ARG A 170 16.25 18.97 -12.95
N ASP A 171 15.14 19.48 -13.45
CA ASP A 171 14.51 20.71 -12.96
C ASP A 171 13.84 20.52 -11.60
N ILE A 172 12.94 19.53 -11.49
CA ILE A 172 12.14 19.29 -10.26
C ILE A 172 12.93 18.52 -9.19
N GLY A 173 13.89 17.69 -9.61
CA GLY A 173 14.56 16.72 -8.75
C GLY A 173 13.71 15.47 -8.44
N ASP A 174 14.37 14.47 -7.86
CA ASP A 174 13.79 13.15 -7.52
C ASP A 174 14.09 12.75 -6.08
N ALA A 175 14.38 13.73 -5.23
CA ALA A 175 14.66 13.50 -3.83
C ALA A 175 13.41 12.95 -3.13
N GLN A 176 13.48 11.71 -2.67
CA GLN A 176 12.43 11.11 -1.86
C GLN A 176 12.63 11.53 -0.42
N VAL A 177 11.76 12.41 0.07
CA VAL A 177 11.66 12.70 1.50
C VAL A 177 10.88 11.57 2.15
N GLY A 178 11.59 10.70 2.86
CA GLY A 178 10.97 9.66 3.68
C GLY A 178 10.19 10.28 4.84
N ALA A 179 9.13 9.60 5.29
CA ALA A 179 8.46 9.98 6.53
C ALA A 179 9.45 9.84 7.71
N THR A 180 9.44 10.81 8.62
CA THR A 180 10.21 10.71 9.87
C THR A 180 9.75 9.49 10.66
N ALA A 181 10.71 8.73 11.20
CA ALA A 181 10.39 7.58 12.02
C ALA A 181 9.63 8.01 13.27
N VAL A 182 8.56 7.27 13.60
CA VAL A 182 7.90 7.40 14.90
C VAL A 182 8.91 7.03 15.97
N THR A 183 8.94 7.78 17.08
CA THR A 183 9.84 7.51 18.22
C THR A 183 9.04 7.07 19.46
N PRO A 184 9.67 6.36 20.43
CA PRO A 184 9.02 6.04 21.70
C PRO A 184 8.48 7.28 22.44
N ASN A 185 9.19 8.41 22.37
CA ASN A 185 8.74 9.67 22.98
C ASN A 185 7.43 10.16 22.35
N MET A 186 7.27 10.06 21.03
CA MET A 186 6.01 10.38 20.36
C MET A 186 4.86 9.48 20.85
N LEU A 187 5.11 8.19 21.09
CA LEU A 187 4.10 7.28 21.64
C LEU A 187 3.72 7.64 23.08
N LEU A 188 4.68 8.06 23.90
CA LEU A 188 4.42 8.55 25.25
C LEU A 188 3.58 9.84 25.23
N MET A 189 3.85 10.75 24.30
CA MET A 189 3.02 11.95 24.11
C MET A 189 1.60 11.57 23.72
N ILE A 190 1.41 10.69 22.72
CA ILE A 190 0.09 10.20 22.32
C ILE A 190 -0.66 9.59 23.51
N LYS A 191 0.03 8.78 24.33
CA LYS A 191 -0.57 8.17 25.53
C LYS A 191 -1.12 9.20 26.51
N LYS A 192 -0.43 10.33 26.70
CA LYS A 192 -0.83 11.40 27.65
C LYS A 192 -2.11 12.12 27.22
N GLU A 193 -2.32 12.24 25.91
CA GLU A 193 -3.50 12.92 25.35
C GLU A 193 -4.75 12.02 25.27
N LEU A 194 -4.60 10.70 25.44
CA LEU A 194 -5.68 9.73 25.27
C LEU A 194 -6.30 9.32 26.61
N ASN A 195 -7.63 9.25 26.67
CA ASN A 195 -8.33 8.70 27.82
C ASN A 195 -8.47 7.18 27.69
N LEU A 196 -7.51 6.43 28.23
CA LEU A 196 -7.45 4.97 28.13
C LEU A 196 -8.60 4.22 28.86
N CYS A 197 -9.53 4.92 29.50
CA CYS A 197 -10.78 4.34 29.99
C CYS A 197 -11.84 4.25 28.87
N ARG A 198 -11.71 5.04 27.80
CA ARG A 198 -12.58 4.95 26.62
C ARG A 198 -12.05 3.88 25.67
N LEU A 199 -12.93 2.98 25.23
CA LEU A 199 -12.57 1.90 24.33
C LEU A 199 -11.94 2.39 23.01
N TYR A 200 -12.46 3.51 22.49
CA TYR A 200 -11.96 4.12 21.26
C TYR A 200 -10.51 4.59 21.41
N ASP A 201 -10.22 5.41 22.42
CA ASP A 201 -8.88 5.93 22.69
C ASP A 201 -7.90 4.79 22.99
N LEU A 202 -8.32 3.77 23.74
CA LEU A 202 -7.53 2.57 23.98
C LEU A 202 -7.23 1.82 22.67
N SER A 203 -8.22 1.68 21.78
CA SER A 203 -8.05 1.04 20.47
C SER A 203 -7.01 1.78 19.61
N VAL A 204 -7.07 3.11 19.59
CA VAL A 204 -6.10 3.96 18.88
C VAL A 204 -4.70 3.78 19.48
N TYR A 205 -4.59 3.81 20.81
CA TYR A 205 -3.31 3.61 21.49
C TYR A 205 -2.71 2.23 21.17
N VAL A 206 -3.49 1.16 21.26
CA VAL A 206 -3.06 -0.21 20.91
C VAL A 206 -2.66 -0.31 19.45
N ALA A 207 -3.40 0.34 18.53
CA ALA A 207 -3.05 0.39 17.11
C ALA A 207 -1.69 1.04 16.87
N CYS A 208 -1.39 2.15 17.56
CA CYS A 208 -0.09 2.80 17.49
C CYS A 208 1.04 1.89 17.98
N LEU A 209 0.85 1.21 19.11
CA LEU A 209 1.83 0.28 19.67
C LEU A 209 2.06 -0.93 18.76
N ILE A 210 0.99 -1.57 18.25
CA ILE A 210 1.11 -2.72 17.34
C ILE A 210 1.76 -2.30 16.01
N GLY A 211 1.40 -1.14 15.48
CA GLY A 211 2.04 -0.59 14.29
C GLY A 211 3.54 -0.36 14.48
N PHE A 212 3.90 0.26 15.61
CA PHE A 212 5.28 0.57 15.97
C PHE A 212 6.12 -0.69 16.25
N PHE A 213 5.73 -1.51 17.22
CA PHE A 213 6.49 -2.70 17.63
C PHE A 213 6.43 -3.82 16.58
N GLY A 214 5.31 -3.96 15.86
CA GLY A 214 5.17 -4.94 14.78
C GLY A 214 5.88 -4.54 13.49
N LEU A 215 6.32 -3.28 13.38
CA LEU A 215 6.79 -2.63 12.14
C LEU A 215 5.79 -2.83 10.99
N LEU A 216 4.50 -2.73 11.34
CA LEU A 216 3.40 -3.01 10.43
C LEU A 216 2.99 -1.71 9.72
N ARG A 217 2.71 -1.81 8.42
CA ARG A 217 2.06 -0.71 7.70
C ARG A 217 0.62 -0.60 8.20
N PRO A 218 0.06 0.60 8.37
CA PRO A 218 -1.33 0.79 8.77
C PRO A 218 -2.31 -0.07 7.95
N GLY A 219 -2.13 -0.15 6.62
CA GLY A 219 -2.92 -1.00 5.73
C GLY A 219 -2.74 -2.52 5.89
N ASN A 220 -1.98 -3.00 6.88
CA ASN A 220 -1.87 -4.41 7.24
C ASN A 220 -2.75 -4.78 8.46
N PHE A 221 -3.19 -3.81 9.26
CA PHE A 221 -3.91 -4.09 10.51
C PHE A 221 -5.08 -3.14 10.79
N LEU A 222 -5.09 -1.96 10.16
CA LEU A 222 -6.24 -1.05 10.17
C LEU A 222 -7.22 -1.38 9.04
N PHE A 223 -8.47 -0.97 9.19
CA PHE A 223 -9.58 -1.25 8.27
C PHE A 223 -9.28 -0.90 6.81
N LYS A 224 -9.87 -1.69 5.89
CA LYS A 224 -10.06 -1.26 4.50
C LYS A 224 -11.34 -0.45 4.32
N ASP A 225 -12.42 -0.90 4.96
CA ASP A 225 -13.75 -0.27 5.04
C ASP A 225 -14.42 -0.66 6.36
N LYS A 226 -15.50 0.05 6.76
CA LYS A 226 -16.23 -0.17 8.03
C LYS A 226 -16.62 -1.64 8.29
N HIS A 227 -16.81 -2.44 7.23
CA HIS A 227 -17.26 -3.84 7.30
C HIS A 227 -16.16 -4.90 7.09
N ASN A 228 -14.92 -4.48 6.77
CA ASN A 228 -13.84 -5.39 6.40
C ASN A 228 -12.55 -5.08 7.19
N PRO A 229 -12.44 -5.58 8.44
CA PRO A 229 -11.22 -5.46 9.22
C PRO A 229 -10.14 -6.33 8.57
N ILE A 230 -8.93 -5.80 8.47
CA ILE A 230 -7.78 -6.58 8.00
C ILE A 230 -7.29 -7.52 9.10
N LEU A 231 -7.40 -7.10 10.37
CA LEU A 231 -7.05 -7.91 11.52
C LEU A 231 -8.26 -8.19 12.42
N ARG A 232 -8.54 -9.47 12.59
CA ARG A 232 -9.57 -10.04 13.47
C ARG A 232 -8.94 -10.56 14.75
N ILE A 233 -9.74 -10.67 15.81
CA ILE A 233 -9.29 -11.20 17.11
C ILE A 233 -8.78 -12.65 16.96
N GLU A 234 -9.42 -13.43 16.09
CA GLU A 234 -9.02 -14.83 15.75
C GLU A 234 -7.59 -14.96 15.20
N GLN A 235 -7.02 -13.86 14.69
CA GLN A 235 -5.67 -13.83 14.14
C GLN A 235 -4.61 -13.49 15.19
N ILE A 236 -4.99 -13.44 16.48
CA ILE A 236 -4.12 -13.13 17.61
C ILE A 236 -3.99 -14.38 18.48
N GLY A 237 -2.78 -14.94 18.52
CA GLY A 237 -2.43 -16.02 19.44
C GLY A 237 -1.66 -15.49 20.64
N SER A 238 -1.90 -16.07 21.82
CA SER A 238 -1.05 -15.83 22.99
C SER A 238 0.18 -16.74 22.94
N ILE A 239 1.32 -16.22 23.39
CA ILE A 239 2.57 -16.96 23.60
C ILE A 239 3.15 -16.58 24.96
N ASP A 240 4.11 -17.33 25.48
CA ASP A 240 4.66 -17.11 26.82
C ASP A 240 5.18 -15.68 27.05
N ASP A 241 5.83 -15.09 26.04
CA ASP A 241 6.41 -13.73 26.10
C ASP A 241 5.60 -12.66 25.34
N GLY A 242 4.29 -12.85 25.17
CA GLY A 242 3.40 -11.84 24.59
C GLY A 242 2.36 -12.41 23.61
N PHE A 243 2.30 -11.84 22.40
CA PHE A 243 1.31 -12.24 21.40
C PHE A 243 1.92 -12.47 20.03
N ILE A 244 1.28 -13.31 19.22
CA ILE A 244 1.56 -13.49 17.81
C ILE A 244 0.37 -12.99 16.98
N ILE A 245 0.62 -12.10 16.04
CA ILE A 245 -0.37 -11.55 15.12
C ILE A 245 -0.13 -12.14 13.73
N THR A 246 -1.13 -12.81 13.19
CA THR A 246 -1.08 -13.45 11.86
C THR A 246 -1.73 -12.56 10.80
N VAL A 247 -0.93 -11.99 9.90
CA VAL A 247 -1.39 -11.13 8.81
C VAL A 247 -1.43 -11.92 7.50
N HIS A 248 -2.63 -12.12 6.96
CA HIS A 248 -2.84 -12.93 5.73
C HIS A 248 -2.72 -12.14 4.43
N LYS A 249 -2.81 -10.81 4.47
CA LYS A 249 -2.76 -9.96 3.28
C LYS A 249 -1.86 -8.76 3.53
N THR A 250 -0.89 -8.56 2.66
CA THR A 250 -0.03 -7.36 2.68
C THR A 250 0.15 -6.86 1.26
N LYS A 251 0.76 -5.67 1.08
CA LYS A 251 1.12 -5.19 -0.26
C LYS A 251 1.96 -6.20 -1.05
N THR A 252 2.79 -7.00 -0.37
CA THR A 252 3.70 -7.97 -1.00
C THR A 252 3.20 -9.40 -0.94
N ILE A 253 2.12 -9.69 -0.19
CA ILE A 253 1.46 -11.00 -0.12
C ILE A 253 0.04 -10.82 -0.63
N GLN A 254 -0.12 -10.80 -1.96
CA GLN A 254 -1.41 -10.57 -2.62
C GLN A 254 -2.13 -11.88 -3.00
N PHE A 255 -1.35 -12.94 -3.22
CA PHE A 255 -1.83 -14.25 -3.72
C PHE A 255 -1.95 -15.33 -2.63
N ARG A 256 -1.95 -14.93 -1.34
CA ARG A 256 -2.02 -15.84 -0.17
C ARG A 256 -0.93 -16.92 -0.12
N GLU A 257 0.18 -16.68 -0.80
CA GLU A 257 1.32 -17.62 -0.89
C GLU A 257 1.98 -17.91 0.46
N LYS A 258 1.89 -16.98 1.42
CA LYS A 258 2.49 -17.08 2.76
C LYS A 258 1.65 -16.30 3.79
N GLN A 259 1.88 -16.57 5.07
CA GLN A 259 1.35 -15.80 6.18
C GLN A 259 2.48 -14.99 6.84
N LEU A 260 2.19 -13.75 7.22
CA LEU A 260 3.14 -12.92 7.96
C LEU A 260 2.81 -12.99 9.45
N ASN A 261 3.66 -13.69 10.20
CA ASN A 261 3.55 -13.76 11.65
C ASN A 261 4.37 -12.64 12.30
N VAL A 262 3.73 -11.92 13.22
CA VAL A 262 4.33 -10.77 13.91
C VAL A 262 4.26 -11.00 15.40
N VAL A 263 5.42 -11.16 16.02
CA VAL A 263 5.53 -11.25 17.47
C VAL A 263 5.43 -9.85 18.07
N ILE A 264 4.53 -9.71 19.04
CA ILE A 264 4.32 -8.51 19.85
C ILE A 264 4.83 -8.83 21.26
N PRO A 265 5.99 -8.26 21.65
CA PRO A 265 6.64 -8.65 22.88
C PRO A 265 5.93 -8.10 24.11
N GLN A 266 5.97 -8.86 25.20
CA GLN A 266 5.68 -8.35 26.52
C GLN A 266 6.91 -7.60 27.08
N ILE A 267 6.65 -6.42 27.64
CA ILE A 267 7.68 -5.56 28.26
C ILE A 267 7.22 -5.26 29.68
N THR A 268 7.61 -6.14 30.60
CA THR A 268 7.16 -6.09 32.00
C THR A 268 7.48 -4.74 32.64
N GLY A 269 6.48 -4.11 33.26
CA GLY A 269 6.63 -2.82 33.96
C GLY A 269 6.76 -1.59 33.06
N HIS A 270 6.84 -1.73 31.73
CA HIS A 270 7.05 -0.59 30.85
C HIS A 270 5.74 0.08 30.39
N LEU A 271 5.73 1.42 30.37
CA LEU A 271 4.55 2.21 30.03
C LEU A 271 4.04 2.01 28.59
N LEU A 272 4.93 1.62 27.68
CA LEU A 272 4.64 1.33 26.28
C LEU A 272 4.54 -0.17 25.98
N CYS A 273 4.33 -1.03 26.99
CA CYS A 273 4.18 -2.47 26.77
C CYS A 273 3.01 -2.76 25.80
N PRO A 274 3.27 -3.28 24.59
CA PRO A 274 2.21 -3.52 23.62
C PRO A 274 1.35 -4.72 24.00
N ALA A 275 1.94 -5.76 24.64
CA ALA A 275 1.19 -6.92 25.11
C ALA A 275 0.19 -6.55 26.22
N SER A 276 0.59 -5.76 27.22
CA SER A 276 -0.31 -5.33 28.30
C SER A 276 -1.45 -4.46 27.78
N ALA A 277 -1.17 -3.57 26.82
CA ALA A 277 -2.20 -2.74 26.19
C ALA A 277 -3.18 -3.60 25.35
N LEU A 278 -2.67 -4.56 24.59
CA LEU A 278 -3.48 -5.50 23.81
C LEU A 278 -4.35 -6.39 24.71
N TYR A 279 -3.79 -6.94 25.79
CA TYR A 279 -4.52 -7.72 26.77
C TYR A 279 -5.70 -6.93 27.37
N ARG A 280 -5.46 -5.66 27.74
CA ARG A 280 -6.51 -4.76 28.25
C ARG A 280 -7.62 -4.51 27.22
N LEU A 281 -7.27 -4.38 25.95
CA LEU A 281 -8.26 -4.19 24.89
C LEU A 281 -9.11 -5.46 24.68
N LEU A 282 -8.46 -6.63 24.66
CA LEU A 282 -9.14 -7.92 24.50
C LEU A 282 -10.07 -8.24 25.67
N SER A 283 -9.66 -7.96 26.91
CA SER A 283 -10.50 -8.17 28.09
C SER A 283 -11.74 -7.28 28.07
N LEU A 284 -11.62 -6.01 27.68
CA LEU A 284 -12.77 -5.11 27.52
C LEU A 284 -13.72 -5.57 26.40
N HIS A 285 -13.20 -6.10 25.29
CA HIS A 285 -14.04 -6.66 24.21
C HIS A 285 -14.83 -7.89 24.66
N GLN A 286 -14.24 -8.75 25.50
CA GLN A 286 -14.92 -9.89 26.12
C GLN A 286 -16.01 -9.45 27.09
N ILE A 287 -15.74 -8.48 27.95
CA ILE A 287 -16.69 -7.95 28.95
C ILE A 287 -17.90 -7.29 28.28
N LEU A 288 -17.69 -6.55 27.19
CA LEU A 288 -18.75 -5.83 26.49
C LEU A 288 -19.69 -6.75 25.66
N GLY A 289 -19.52 -8.08 25.75
CA GLY A 289 -20.37 -9.07 25.05
C GLY A 289 -20.41 -8.85 23.53
N SER A 290 -19.46 -8.08 23.01
CA SER A 290 -19.65 -7.42 21.74
C SER A 290 -19.46 -8.45 20.63
N MET A 291 -20.46 -8.55 19.75
CA MET A 291 -20.45 -9.31 18.48
C MET A 291 -19.41 -8.74 17.49
N VAL A 292 -18.33 -8.12 17.99
CA VAL A 292 -17.33 -7.35 17.29
C VAL A 292 -16.12 -8.27 17.10
N ARG A 293 -16.10 -8.97 15.97
CA ARG A 293 -14.95 -9.80 15.52
C ARG A 293 -13.73 -8.96 15.09
N HIS A 294 -13.73 -7.66 15.38
CA HIS A 294 -12.79 -6.66 14.86
C HIS A 294 -11.93 -6.16 16.02
N LEU A 295 -10.60 -6.09 15.84
CA LEU A 295 -9.71 -5.66 16.94
C LEU A 295 -9.87 -4.16 17.27
N TYR A 296 -10.10 -3.34 16.26
CA TYR A 296 -10.33 -1.91 16.42
C TYR A 296 -11.82 -1.65 16.17
N CYS A 297 -12.46 -0.78 16.95
CA CYS A 297 -13.82 -0.32 16.68
C CYS A 297 -13.77 1.21 16.52
N VAL A 298 -13.66 1.67 15.27
CA VAL A 298 -13.73 3.10 14.95
C VAL A 298 -15.18 3.38 14.54
N LYS A 299 -16.03 3.70 15.50
CA LYS A 299 -17.31 4.37 15.22
C LYS A 299 -16.98 5.84 14.90
N VAL A 300 -17.04 6.19 13.61
CA VAL A 300 -17.35 7.56 13.18
C VAL A 300 -18.80 7.57 12.77
#